data_AF-A0A6G0ULV2-F1
#
_entry.id   AF-A0A6G0ULV2-F1
#
_cell.length_a   1.000
_cell.length_b   1.000
_cell.length_c   1.000
_cell.angle_alpha   90.00
_cell.angle_beta   90.00
_cell.angle_gamma   90.00
#
_symmetry.space_group_name_H-M   'P 1'
#
loop_
_entity.id
_entity.type
_entity.pdbx_description
1 polymer ?
#
loop_
_entity_poly.entity_id
_entity_poly.type
_entity_poly.pdbx_seq_one_letter_code
_entity_poly.pdbx_strand_id
1 'polypeptide(L)'
;MSTSNPTPDQPPEKLKPTFVPNQTRRTFFQSKFYYRLKYILRRPTSTTLGAFITGALFIAGSVNLGTYLWFGSGHPLNRYQWEKMKERGELPPELLEKERILKLYSLDKYYNPRDPLPQQKTMQF
;
A
#
# COMPACT_ATOMS: atom_id res chain seq x y z
N MET A 1 74.94 43.42 -28.72
CA MET A 1 74.36 42.24 -28.03
C MET A 1 72.85 42.36 -28.05
N SER A 2 72.16 41.21 -28.14
CA SER A 2 70.70 41.00 -28.14
C SER A 2 69.98 41.00 -29.49
N THR A 3 70.10 39.86 -30.19
CA THR A 3 69.12 39.34 -31.16
C THR A 3 68.05 38.54 -30.40
N SER A 4 66.81 39.02 -30.35
CA SER A 4 65.67 38.22 -29.87
C SER A 4 65.08 37.44 -31.04
N ASN A 5 65.43 36.15 -31.14
CA ASN A 5 64.72 35.22 -32.02
C ASN A 5 63.37 34.80 -31.42
N PRO A 6 62.40 34.42 -32.26
CA PRO A 6 61.01 34.22 -31.88
C PRO A 6 60.81 32.91 -31.12
N THR A 7 59.97 32.92 -30.08
CA THR A 7 59.50 31.72 -29.39
C THR A 7 58.50 30.97 -30.27
N PRO A 8 58.77 29.72 -30.69
CA PRO A 8 57.75 28.84 -31.24
C PRO A 8 57.04 28.09 -30.10
N ASP A 9 55.89 27.51 -30.43
CA ASP A 9 55.14 26.51 -29.63
C ASP A 9 54.10 27.04 -28.65
N GLN A 10 53.02 27.60 -29.18
CA GLN A 10 51.70 27.51 -28.52
C GLN A 10 51.21 26.05 -28.67
N PRO A 11 51.03 25.28 -27.57
CA PRO A 11 50.46 23.95 -27.67
C PRO A 11 48.98 24.02 -28.10
N PRO A 12 48.46 23.04 -28.86
CA PRO A 12 47.10 23.08 -29.37
C PRO A 12 46.10 23.21 -28.22
N GLU A 13 45.21 24.20 -28.34
CA GLU A 13 44.15 24.49 -27.38
C GLU A 13 43.28 23.24 -27.18
N LYS A 14 43.42 22.61 -26.00
CA LYS A 14 42.65 21.41 -25.65
C LYS A 14 41.18 21.79 -25.51
N LEU A 15 40.38 21.49 -26.52
CA LEU A 15 38.92 21.58 -26.46
C LEU A 15 38.43 20.83 -25.22
N LYS A 16 37.80 21.56 -24.29
CA LYS A 16 37.19 20.98 -23.09
C LYS A 16 36.15 19.94 -23.55
N PRO A 17 36.15 18.71 -23.02
CA PRO A 17 35.12 17.75 -23.37
C PRO A 17 33.76 18.30 -22.89
N THR A 18 32.94 18.78 -23.83
CA THR A 18 31.55 19.13 -23.55
C THR A 18 30.83 17.83 -23.22
N PHE A 19 30.40 17.70 -21.96
CA PHE A 19 29.62 16.56 -21.50
C PHE A 19 28.31 16.49 -22.29
N VAL A 20 28.23 15.56 -23.24
CA VAL A 20 26.97 15.19 -23.88
C VAL A 20 26.33 14.14 -22.97
N PRO A 21 25.23 14.45 -22.24
CA PRO A 21 24.57 13.45 -21.42
C PRO A 21 24.11 12.33 -22.34
N ASN A 22 24.75 11.16 -22.20
CA ASN A 22 24.36 9.97 -22.93
C ASN A 22 22.88 9.71 -22.60
N GLN A 23 21.99 9.78 -23.61
CA GLN A 23 20.56 9.49 -23.48
C GLN A 23 20.33 7.98 -23.33
N THR A 24 21.19 7.31 -22.56
CA THR A 24 21.04 5.92 -22.19
C THR A 24 19.78 5.81 -21.37
N ARG A 25 18.82 4.99 -21.82
CA ARG A 25 17.52 4.76 -21.20
C ARG A 25 17.67 4.66 -19.68
N ARG A 26 17.31 5.72 -18.96
CA ARG A 26 17.32 5.72 -17.49
C ARG A 26 16.34 4.63 -17.06
N THR A 27 16.88 3.51 -16.62
CA THR A 27 16.08 2.42 -16.06
C THR A 27 15.34 2.97 -14.84
N PHE A 28 14.12 2.48 -14.58
CA PHE A 28 13.33 2.89 -13.42
C PHE A 28 14.16 2.84 -12.11
N PHE A 29 15.03 1.84 -12.01
CA PHE A 29 15.97 1.58 -10.91
C PHE A 29 17.11 2.60 -10.77
N GLN A 30 17.37 3.43 -11.78
CA GLN A 30 18.36 4.53 -11.73
C GLN A 30 17.71 5.90 -11.51
N SER A 31 16.39 5.98 -11.34
CA SER A 31 15.70 7.24 -11.10
C SER A 31 16.00 7.78 -9.70
N LYS A 32 16.10 9.12 -9.58
CA LYS A 32 16.18 9.80 -8.27
C LYS A 32 15.00 9.43 -7.37
N PHE A 33 13.85 9.13 -7.98
CA PHE A 33 12.65 8.65 -7.29
C PHE A 33 12.87 7.29 -6.62
N TYR A 34 13.37 6.30 -7.35
CA TYR A 34 13.66 4.97 -6.79
C TYR A 34 14.62 5.03 -5.62
N TYR A 35 15.71 5.79 -5.73
CA TYR A 35 16.66 5.95 -4.63
C TYR A 35 16.05 6.64 -3.40
N ARG A 36 15.20 7.65 -3.60
CA ARG A 36 14.45 8.29 -2.50
C ARG A 36 13.47 7.32 -1.84
N LEU A 37 12.70 6.59 -2.63
CA LEU A 37 11.74 5.59 -2.15
C LEU A 37 12.45 4.47 -1.38
N LYS A 38 13.53 3.91 -1.95
CA LYS A 38 14.37 2.91 -1.30
C LYS A 38 14.96 3.41 0.01
N TYR A 39 15.42 4.67 0.07
CA TYR A 39 15.97 5.26 1.29
C TYR A 39 14.90 5.43 2.38
N ILE A 40 13.71 5.89 2.01
CA ILE A 40 12.57 6.04 2.93
C ILE A 40 12.12 4.68 3.46
N LEU A 41 12.01 3.67 2.59
CA LEU A 41 11.62 2.31 2.98
C LEU A 41 12.66 1.61 3.85
N ARG A 42 13.95 1.94 3.69
CA ARG A 42 15.05 1.29 4.43
C ARG A 42 15.14 1.74 5.89
N ARG A 43 14.71 2.96 6.22
CA ARG A 43 14.78 3.50 7.59
C ARG A 43 13.88 2.77 8.60
N PRO A 44 12.57 2.58 8.35
CA PRO A 44 11.68 1.91 9.30
C PRO A 44 11.95 0.41 9.42
N THR A 45 12.49 -0.24 8.39
CA THR A 45 12.78 -1.69 8.44
C THR A 45 14.14 -2.04 9.07
N SER A 46 14.89 -1.05 9.57
CA SER A 46 16.22 -1.28 10.15
C SER A 46 16.19 -1.93 11.53
N THR A 47 15.08 -1.78 12.26
CA THR A 47 14.83 -2.46 13.52
C THR A 47 13.81 -3.58 13.31
N THR A 48 13.91 -4.65 14.11
CA THR A 48 12.92 -5.76 14.09
C THR A 48 11.51 -5.24 14.31
N LEU A 49 11.33 -4.37 15.32
CA LEU A 49 10.06 -3.72 15.62
C LEU A 49 9.53 -2.89 14.44
N GLY A 50 10.38 -2.09 13.81
CA GLY A 50 9.97 -1.26 12.69
C GLY A 50 9.63 -2.08 11.43
N ALA A 51 10.32 -3.21 11.20
CA ALA A 51 9.94 -4.16 10.16
C ALA A 51 8.57 -4.80 10.43
N PHE A 52 8.29 -5.19 11.69
CA PHE A 52 6.97 -5.69 12.08
C PHE A 52 5.86 -4.66 11.87
N ILE A 53 6.07 -3.42 12.31
CA ILE A 53 5.08 -2.33 12.12
C ILE A 53 4.84 -2.11 10.64
N THR A 54 5.90 -2.05 9.84
CA THR A 54 5.80 -1.86 8.38
C THR A 54 5.04 -3.01 7.72
N GLY A 55 5.34 -4.26 8.09
CA GLY A 55 4.63 -5.44 7.61
C GLY A 55 3.16 -5.44 8.00
N ALA A 56 2.83 -5.11 9.25
CA ALA A 56 1.47 -5.03 9.74
C ALA A 56 0.66 -3.95 8.99
N LEU A 57 1.24 -2.76 8.78
CA LEU A 57 0.63 -1.69 7.99
C LEU A 57 0.42 -2.09 6.54
N PHE A 58 1.39 -2.79 5.94
CA PHE A 58 1.27 -3.28 4.57
C PHE A 58 0.13 -4.30 4.43
N ILE A 59 0.04 -5.27 5.35
CA ILE A 59 -1.04 -6.26 5.37
C ILE A 59 -2.38 -5.56 5.56
N ALA A 60 -2.49 -4.68 6.57
CA ALA A 60 -3.71 -3.94 6.83
C ALA A 60 -4.14 -3.13 5.60
N GLY A 61 -3.24 -2.36 4.99
CA GLY A 61 -3.52 -1.59 3.78
C GLY A 61 -3.94 -2.48 2.60
N SER A 62 -3.26 -3.61 2.39
CA SER A 62 -3.55 -4.54 1.30
C SER A 62 -4.91 -5.20 1.45
N VAL A 63 -5.28 -5.62 2.66
CA VAL A 63 -6.61 -6.19 2.94
C VAL A 63 -7.70 -5.15 2.69
N ASN A 64 -7.53 -3.92 3.21
CA ASN A 64 -8.49 -2.84 3.01
C ASN A 64 -8.67 -2.49 1.52
N LEU A 65 -7.57 -2.43 0.77
CA LEU A 65 -7.60 -2.17 -0.67
C LEU A 65 -8.26 -3.33 -1.43
N GLY A 66 -7.95 -4.58 -1.07
CA GLY A 66 -8.57 -5.76 -1.65
C GLY A 66 -10.07 -5.81 -1.42
N THR A 67 -10.53 -5.53 -0.19
CA THR A 67 -11.96 -5.45 0.13
C THR A 67 -12.66 -4.32 -0.62
N TYR A 68 -12.00 -3.17 -0.77
CA TYR A 68 -12.53 -2.05 -1.54
C TYR A 68 -12.69 -2.39 -3.03
N LEU A 69 -11.70 -3.06 -3.62
CA LEU A 69 -11.75 -3.48 -5.03
C LEU A 69 -12.79 -4.59 -5.27
N TRP A 70 -12.98 -5.50 -4.31
CA TRP A 70 -13.89 -6.63 -4.47
C TRP A 70 -15.36 -6.26 -4.24
N PHE A 71 -15.64 -5.53 -3.16
CA PHE A 71 -17.02 -5.20 -2.76
C PHE A 71 -17.46 -3.79 -3.19
N GLY A 72 -16.54 -3.00 -3.76
CA GLY A 72 -16.79 -1.64 -4.21
C GLY A 72 -16.84 -0.61 -3.07
N SER A 73 -17.08 0.64 -3.44
CA SER A 73 -17.04 1.79 -2.53
C SER A 73 -18.17 1.83 -1.48
N GLY A 74 -19.20 1.01 -1.67
CA GLY A 74 -20.32 0.89 -0.73
C GLY A 74 -20.04 -0.05 0.45
N HIS A 75 -18.92 -0.76 0.45
CA HIS A 75 -18.60 -1.69 1.53
C HIS A 75 -17.84 -0.99 2.67
N PRO A 76 -18.36 -0.99 3.90
CA PRO A 76 -17.67 -0.40 5.04
C PRO A 76 -16.40 -1.20 5.38
N LEU A 77 -15.26 -0.52 5.42
CA LEU A 77 -13.95 -1.14 5.66
C LEU A 77 -13.72 -1.47 7.14
N ASN A 78 -14.41 -0.76 8.03
CA ASN A 78 -14.30 -0.95 9.46
C ASN A 78 -15.63 -0.71 10.16
N ARG A 79 -15.69 -1.08 11.45
CA ARG A 79 -16.89 -0.94 12.28
C ARG A 79 -17.35 0.51 12.44
N TYR A 80 -16.42 1.47 12.52
CA TYR A 80 -16.77 2.88 12.63
C TYR A 80 -17.48 3.40 11.38
N GLN A 81 -16.98 3.02 10.20
CA GLN A 81 -17.60 3.34 8.93
C GLN A 81 -18.95 2.65 8.79
N TRP A 82 -19.06 1.40 9.24
CA TRP A 82 -20.35 0.69 9.32
C TRP A 82 -21.37 1.47 10.15
N GLU A 83 -21.01 1.87 11.37
CA GLU A 83 -21.91 2.62 12.28
C GLU A 83 -22.35 3.95 11.65
N LYS A 84 -21.43 4.71 11.06
CA LYS A 84 -21.79 5.95 10.34
C LYS A 84 -22.68 5.71 9.13
N MET A 85 -22.41 4.70 8.33
CA MET A 85 -23.24 4.39 7.15
C MET A 85 -24.62 3.89 7.58
N LYS A 86 -24.72 3.18 8.71
CA LYS A 86 -25.98 2.74 9.31
C LYS A 86 -26.80 3.92 9.84
N GLU A 87 -26.18 4.86 10.55
CA GLU A 87 -26.83 6.10 10.99
C GLU A 87 -27.34 6.95 9.82
N ARG A 88 -26.60 6.96 8.70
CA ARG A 88 -27.00 7.67 7.48
C ARG A 88 -28.03 6.92 6.62
N GLY A 89 -28.34 5.67 6.93
CA GLY A 89 -29.23 4.84 6.12
C GLY A 89 -28.66 4.44 4.75
N GLU A 90 -27.34 4.53 4.57
CA GLU A 90 -26.65 4.20 3.31
C GLU A 90 -26.36 2.69 3.17
N LEU A 91 -26.63 1.91 4.22
CA LEU A 91 -26.35 0.49 4.23
C LEU A 91 -27.38 -0.30 3.42
N PRO A 92 -26.96 -1.19 2.50
CA PRO A 92 -27.87 -2.04 1.77
C PRO A 92 -28.62 -2.99 2.73
N PRO A 93 -29.90 -3.34 2.43
CA PRO A 93 -30.74 -4.13 3.33
C PRO A 93 -30.16 -5.52 3.61
N GLU A 94 -29.48 -6.12 2.64
CA GLU A 94 -28.80 -7.41 2.78
C GLU A 94 -27.72 -7.40 3.89
N LEU A 95 -26.99 -6.29 4.03
CA LEU A 95 -25.96 -6.14 5.06
C LEU A 95 -26.58 -6.01 6.45
N LEU A 96 -27.71 -5.31 6.57
CA LEU A 96 -28.46 -5.20 7.83
C LEU A 96 -29.03 -6.55 8.26
N GLU A 97 -29.52 -7.36 7.31
CA GLU A 97 -30.01 -8.70 7.59
C GLU A 97 -28.89 -9.63 8.07
N LYS A 98 -27.72 -9.59 7.42
CA LYS A 98 -26.54 -10.34 7.87
C LYS A 98 -26.11 -9.96 9.28
N GLU A 99 -26.11 -8.66 9.61
CA GLU A 99 -25.81 -8.18 10.96
C GLU A 99 -26.81 -8.76 11.98
N ARG A 100 -28.10 -8.77 11.65
CA ARG A 100 -29.14 -9.35 12.51
C ARG A 100 -28.93 -10.84 12.74
N ILE A 101 -28.67 -11.62 11.69
CA ILE A 101 -28.44 -13.07 11.80
C ILE A 101 -27.20 -13.37 12.65
N LEU A 102 -26.10 -12.66 12.41
CA LEU A 102 -24.87 -12.82 13.20
C LEU A 102 -25.08 -12.48 14.67
N LYS A 103 -25.83 -11.41 14.96
CA LYS A 103 -26.16 -11.03 16.34
C LYS A 103 -27.00 -12.11 17.02
N LEU A 104 -28.02 -12.64 16.35
CA LEU A 104 -28.83 -13.74 16.88
C LEU A 104 -27.99 -14.99 17.15
N TYR A 105 -27.14 -15.40 16.20
CA TYR A 105 -26.23 -16.53 16.38
C TYR A 105 -25.25 -16.30 17.54
N SER A 106 -24.70 -15.09 17.68
CA SER A 106 -23.79 -14.78 18.80
C SER A 106 -24.50 -14.83 20.15
N LEU A 107 -25.75 -14.34 20.23
CA LEU A 107 -26.53 -14.40 21.45
C LEU A 107 -26.85 -15.83 21.84
N ASP A 108 -27.26 -16.65 20.87
CA ASP A 108 -27.51 -18.08 21.08
C ASP A 108 -26.24 -18.81 21.56
N LYS A 109 -25.11 -18.62 20.87
CA LYS A 109 -23.85 -19.28 21.18
C LYS A 109 -23.25 -18.90 22.54
N TYR A 110 -23.34 -17.63 22.94
CA TYR A 110 -22.64 -17.12 24.12
C TYR A 110 -23.53 -16.93 25.35
N TYR A 111 -24.85 -16.77 25.18
CA TYR A 111 -25.76 -16.44 26.28
C TYR A 111 -26.83 -17.50 26.56
N ASN A 112 -26.86 -18.61 25.80
CA ASN A 112 -27.79 -19.70 26.05
C ASN A 112 -27.05 -20.86 26.79
N PRO A 113 -27.23 -21.04 28.11
CA PRO A 113 -26.47 -22.04 28.87
C PRO A 113 -26.91 -23.50 28.67
N ARG A 114 -27.88 -23.81 27.80
CA ARG A 114 -28.38 -25.17 27.56
C ARG A 114 -28.89 -25.34 26.12
N ASP A 115 -28.45 -26.43 25.48
CA ASP A 115 -29.14 -27.21 24.43
C ASP A 115 -28.49 -27.33 23.03
N PRO A 116 -28.65 -28.51 22.36
CA PRO A 116 -27.89 -28.89 21.17
C PRO A 116 -28.48 -28.35 19.86
N LEU A 117 -27.61 -28.25 18.84
CA LEU A 117 -27.84 -27.66 17.52
C LEU A 117 -29.18 -28.10 16.86
N PRO A 118 -29.90 -27.18 16.18
CA PRO A 118 -31.08 -27.56 15.41
C PRO A 118 -30.66 -28.44 14.23
N GLN A 119 -31.18 -29.67 14.20
CA GLN A 119 -31.05 -30.52 13.03
C GLN A 119 -31.68 -29.82 11.83
N GLN A 120 -30.90 -29.65 10.76
CA GLN A 120 -31.41 -29.18 9.48
C GLN A 120 -32.50 -30.16 9.03
N LYS A 121 -33.76 -29.73 9.14
CA LYS A 121 -34.90 -30.50 8.63
C LYS A 121 -34.86 -30.40 7.11
N THR A 122 -34.45 -31.48 6.48
CA THR A 122 -34.55 -31.75 5.04
C THR A 122 -35.93 -31.35 4.56
N MET A 123 -36.03 -30.28 3.75
CA MET A 123 -37.19 -30.09 2.89
C MET A 123 -36.96 -30.97 1.67
N GLN A 124 -37.58 -32.15 1.70
CA GLN A 124 -37.85 -32.96 0.52
C GLN A 124 -38.78 -32.12 -0.38
N PHE A 125 -38.34 -31.83 -1.60
CA PHE A 125 -39.19 -31.41 -2.70
C PHE A 125 -39.51 -32.61 -3.57
#